data_AF-W4VA74-F1
#
_entry.id   AF-W4VA74-F1
#
_cell.length_a   1.000
_cell.length_b   1.000
_cell.length_c   1.000
_cell.angle_alpha   90.00
_cell.angle_beta   90.00
_cell.angle_gamma   90.00
#
_symmetry.space_group_name_H-M   'P 1'
#
loop_
_entity.id
_entity.type
_entity.pdbx_description
1 polymer ?
#
loop_
_entity_poly.entity_id
_entity_poly.type
_entity_poly.pdbx_seq_one_letter_code
_entity_poly.pdbx_strand_id
1 'polypeptide(L)'
;MKIRYYYTKDLVINEIFTCDWSNITAAKITGTVVEMPVPKPNADSYIEIGFIDDAGILNPGENVEIVSRTGNSYALSLATPPYSEWNYMYDQDSDYSFNNTSSDFVVWDKITVYISGELYWGIEP
;
A
#
# COMPACT_ATOMS: atom_id res chain seq x y z
N MET A 1 -11.24 -7.25 -6.51
CA MET A 1 -10.05 -7.71 -5.76
C MET A 1 -9.46 -6.53 -5.02
N LYS A 2 -9.01 -6.71 -3.79
CA LYS A 2 -8.37 -5.68 -2.96
C LYS A 2 -7.10 -6.23 -2.32
N ILE A 3 -6.05 -5.43 -2.26
CA ILE A 3 -4.76 -5.77 -1.65
C ILE A 3 -4.50 -4.75 -0.55
N ARG A 4 -4.07 -5.20 0.64
CA ARG A 4 -3.79 -4.30 1.76
C ARG A 4 -2.35 -4.42 2.26
N TYR A 5 -1.68 -3.28 2.31
CA TYR A 5 -0.41 -3.08 3.00
C TYR A 5 -0.69 -2.33 4.30
N TYR A 6 -0.53 -2.99 5.43
CA TYR A 6 -0.73 -2.47 6.78
C TYR A 6 0.54 -1.85 7.36
N TYR A 7 0.38 -0.70 7.99
CA TYR A 7 1.47 0.13 8.49
C TYR A 7 1.00 1.02 9.65
N THR A 8 1.94 1.70 10.31
CA THR A 8 1.65 2.80 11.23
C THR A 8 1.90 4.12 10.52
N LYS A 9 0.91 5.03 10.52
CA LYS A 9 1.10 6.33 9.84
C LYS A 9 2.02 7.30 10.59
N ASP A 10 2.40 6.96 11.82
CA ASP A 10 3.16 7.79 12.75
C ASP A 10 2.52 9.17 12.95
N LEU A 11 3.22 10.23 12.53
CA LEU A 11 2.75 11.61 12.54
C LEU A 11 2.59 12.17 11.13
N VAL A 12 2.66 11.32 10.09
CA VAL A 12 2.58 11.76 8.70
C VAL A 12 1.17 12.29 8.40
N ILE A 13 1.14 13.41 7.67
CA ILE A 13 -0.08 14.06 7.21
C ILE A 13 -0.11 14.14 5.68
N ASN A 14 -1.28 14.48 5.13
CA ASN A 14 -1.49 14.62 3.68
C ASN A 14 -1.09 13.37 2.89
N GLU A 15 -1.32 12.19 3.46
CA GLU A 15 -0.96 10.92 2.83
C GLU A 15 -1.75 10.73 1.54
N ILE A 16 -1.03 10.43 0.46
CA ILE A 16 -1.61 10.04 -0.82
C ILE A 16 -0.94 8.75 -1.30
N PHE A 17 -1.67 8.00 -2.12
CA PHE A 17 -1.14 6.88 -2.88
C PHE A 17 -0.92 7.31 -4.34
N THR A 18 0.17 6.84 -4.94
CA THR A 18 0.39 6.88 -6.39
C THR A 18 0.85 5.53 -6.89
N CYS A 19 0.32 5.12 -8.04
CA CYS A 19 0.85 4.01 -8.82
C CYS A 19 1.81 4.60 -9.87
N ASP A 20 3.11 4.39 -9.69
CA ASP A 20 4.10 4.89 -10.66
C ASP A 20 4.13 4.01 -11.92
N TRP A 21 3.91 2.70 -11.77
CA TRP A 21 3.90 1.76 -12.89
C TRP A 21 3.08 0.49 -12.61
N SER A 22 2.52 -0.09 -13.66
CA SER A 22 1.98 -1.45 -13.64
C SER A 22 2.04 -2.05 -15.04
N ASN A 23 2.21 -3.38 -15.13
CA ASN A 23 2.18 -4.11 -16.39
C ASN A 23 0.81 -4.05 -17.11
N ILE A 24 -0.26 -3.66 -16.40
CA ILE A 24 -1.58 -3.37 -16.98
C ILE A 24 -1.89 -1.87 -17.09
N THR A 25 -0.88 -1.00 -16.97
CA THR A 25 -0.96 0.46 -16.85
C THR A 25 -1.42 0.96 -15.48
N ALA A 26 -0.80 2.03 -14.98
CA ALA A 26 -1.15 2.66 -13.71
C ALA A 26 -2.59 3.19 -13.67
N ALA A 27 -3.17 3.56 -14.81
CA ALA A 27 -4.54 4.05 -14.90
C ALA A 27 -5.60 3.00 -14.51
N LYS A 28 -5.24 1.70 -14.55
CA LYS A 28 -6.13 0.61 -14.10
C LYS A 28 -6.06 0.34 -12.59
N ILE A 29 -5.08 0.93 -11.90
CA ILE A 29 -4.84 0.72 -10.48
C ILE A 29 -5.51 1.82 -9.68
N THR A 30 -6.24 1.42 -8.64
CA THR A 30 -6.76 2.34 -7.63
C THR A 30 -5.99 2.15 -6.34
N GLY A 31 -5.89 3.21 -5.53
CA GLY A 31 -5.33 3.10 -4.19
C GLY A 31 -5.99 4.11 -3.25
N THR A 32 -6.17 3.71 -2.01
CA THR A 32 -6.74 4.56 -0.97
C THR A 32 -5.97 4.33 0.31
N VAL A 33 -5.57 5.41 0.98
CA VAL A 33 -5.03 5.36 2.34
C VAL A 33 -6.20 5.34 3.31
N VAL A 34 -6.22 4.34 4.19
CA VAL A 34 -7.34 4.10 5.11
C VAL A 34 -6.82 3.98 6.53
N GLU A 35 -7.36 4.80 7.44
CA GLU A 35 -7.15 4.65 8.87
C GLU A 35 -8.01 3.50 9.41
N MET A 36 -7.42 2.64 10.23
CA MET A 36 -8.11 1.50 10.83
C MET A 36 -9.01 1.96 11.97
N PRO A 37 -10.29 1.55 12.01
CA PRO A 37 -11.18 1.90 13.11
C PRO A 37 -10.75 1.26 14.44
N VAL A 38 -10.06 0.11 14.37
CA VAL A 38 -9.48 -0.59 15.52
C VAL A 38 -8.02 -0.90 15.20
N PRO A 39 -7.07 -0.03 15.61
CA PRO A 39 -5.65 -0.27 15.43
C PRO A 39 -5.16 -1.54 16.11
N LYS A 40 -4.08 -2.10 15.57
CA LYS A 40 -3.33 -3.25 16.07
C LYS A 40 -1.87 -2.84 16.31
N PRO A 41 -1.09 -3.61 17.09
CA PRO A 41 0.35 -3.42 17.13
C PRO A 41 0.91 -3.41 15.70
N ASN A 42 1.66 -2.36 15.36
CA ASN A 42 2.28 -2.18 14.05
C ASN A 42 1.31 -1.98 12.86
N ALA A 43 0.04 -1.69 13.13
CA ALA A 43 -0.94 -1.41 12.09
C ALA A 43 -2.07 -0.50 12.61
N ASP A 44 -2.00 0.79 12.32
CA ASP A 44 -3.12 1.73 12.53
C ASP A 44 -3.75 2.19 11.21
N SER A 45 -3.12 1.86 10.08
CA SER A 45 -3.51 2.30 8.75
C SER A 45 -3.22 1.19 7.74
N TYR A 46 -3.90 1.24 6.59
CA TYR A 46 -3.53 0.43 5.44
C TYR A 46 -3.70 1.17 4.11
N ILE A 47 -2.85 0.82 3.16
CA ILE A 47 -3.05 1.17 1.75
C ILE A 47 -3.92 0.08 1.15
N GLU A 48 -5.13 0.42 0.70
CA GLU A 48 -5.98 -0.48 -0.06
C GLU A 48 -5.81 -0.25 -1.56
N ILE A 49 -5.10 -1.16 -2.20
CA ILE A 49 -4.93 -1.18 -3.66
C ILE A 49 -6.07 -1.99 -4.27
N GLY A 50 -6.62 -1.50 -5.38
CA GLY A 50 -7.64 -2.18 -6.15
C GLY A 50 -7.50 -1.93 -7.64
N PHE A 51 -8.55 -2.29 -8.36
CA PHE A 51 -8.61 -2.19 -9.82
C PHE A 51 -9.92 -1.50 -10.20
N ILE A 52 -9.90 -0.70 -11.26
CA ILE A 52 -11.13 -0.15 -11.86
C ILE A 52 -11.99 -1.27 -12.47
N ASP A 53 -13.28 -1.01 -12.68
CA ASP A 53 -14.23 -2.03 -13.13
C ASP A 53 -13.87 -2.66 -14.49
N ASP A 54 -13.27 -1.89 -15.41
CA ASP A 54 -12.83 -2.34 -16.73
C ASP A 54 -11.35 -2.75 -16.77
N ALA A 55 -10.73 -3.03 -15.61
CA ALA A 55 -9.34 -3.46 -15.56
C ALA A 55 -9.09 -4.78 -16.30
N GLY A 56 -10.10 -5.65 -16.35
CA GLY A 56 -10.09 -6.94 -17.07
C GLY A 56 -10.20 -8.15 -16.14
N ILE A 57 -9.89 -9.32 -16.69
CA ILE A 57 -9.87 -10.61 -15.98
C ILE A 57 -8.42 -11.07 -15.89
N LEU A 58 -8.00 -11.51 -14.71
CA LEU A 58 -6.71 -12.18 -14.51
C LEU A 58 -6.90 -13.68 -14.66
N ASN A 59 -6.40 -14.26 -15.76
CA ASN A 59 -6.54 -15.69 -16.05
C ASN A 59 -5.48 -16.52 -15.30
N PRO A 60 -5.68 -17.85 -15.18
CA PRO A 60 -4.68 -18.74 -14.59
C PRO A 60 -3.31 -18.60 -15.28
N GLY A 61 -2.26 -18.38 -14.48
CA GLY A 61 -0.88 -18.22 -14.95
C GLY A 61 -0.49 -16.78 -15.30
N GLU A 62 -1.44 -15.85 -15.34
CA GLU A 62 -1.15 -14.42 -15.51
C GLU A 62 -0.80 -13.76 -14.16
N ASN A 63 -0.16 -12.59 -14.22
CA ASN A 63 0.16 -11.78 -13.05
C ASN A 63 -0.05 -10.29 -13.32
N VAL A 64 -0.21 -9.54 -12.24
CA VAL A 64 -0.16 -8.07 -12.25
C VAL A 64 0.95 -7.64 -11.31
N GLU A 65 1.81 -6.77 -11.81
CA GLU A 65 2.85 -6.10 -11.04
C GLU A 65 2.45 -4.64 -10.84
N ILE A 66 2.65 -4.12 -9.63
CA ILE A 66 2.27 -2.76 -9.23
C ILE A 66 3.47 -2.16 -8.50
N VAL A 67 3.94 -1.02 -9.00
CA VAL A 67 4.97 -0.20 -8.35
C VAL A 67 4.28 1.06 -7.84
N SER A 68 4.34 1.29 -6.54
CA SER A 68 3.64 2.38 -5.87
C SER A 68 4.55 3.19 -4.97
N ARG A 69 4.15 4.43 -4.71
CA ARG A 69 4.62 5.24 -3.59
C ARG A 69 3.43 5.71 -2.77
N THR A 70 3.63 5.76 -1.45
CA THR A 70 2.70 6.37 -0.51
C THR A 70 3.46 7.33 0.39
N GLY A 71 2.84 8.44 0.73
CA GLY A 71 3.44 9.41 1.65
C GLY A 71 2.77 10.78 1.59
N ASN A 72 3.31 11.71 2.38
CA ASN A 72 2.90 13.11 2.33
C ASN A 72 3.02 13.64 0.90
N SER A 73 1.95 14.22 0.38
CA SER A 73 1.87 14.72 -1.01
C SER A 73 3.00 15.71 -1.38
N TYR A 74 3.48 16.51 -0.43
CA TYR A 74 4.60 17.44 -0.67
C TYR A 74 5.92 16.68 -0.81
N ALA A 75 6.16 15.64 0.01
CA ALA A 75 7.37 14.84 -0.09
C ALA A 75 7.43 14.03 -1.40
N LEU A 76 6.30 13.48 -1.84
CA LEU A 76 6.22 12.72 -3.09
C LEU A 76 6.49 13.56 -4.35
N SER A 77 6.37 14.89 -4.25
CA SER A 77 6.71 15.83 -5.34
C SER A 77 8.21 16.01 -5.56
N LEU A 78 9.05 15.50 -4.64
CA LEU A 78 10.50 15.71 -4.58
C LEU A 78 10.95 17.16 -4.33
N ALA A 79 10.01 18.07 -4.04
CA ALA A 79 10.31 19.38 -3.47
C ALA A 79 10.40 19.30 -1.94
N THR A 80 11.08 20.28 -1.32
CA THR A 80 11.19 20.36 0.14
C THR A 80 9.80 20.54 0.77
N PRO A 81 9.33 19.61 1.63
CA PRO A 81 8.06 19.78 2.33
C PRO A 81 8.10 20.97 3.29
N PRO A 82 7.04 21.81 3.35
CA PRO A 82 6.98 22.97 4.25
C PRO A 82 6.56 22.57 5.68
N TYR A 83 7.06 21.43 6.18
CA TYR A 83 6.66 20.85 7.45
C TYR A 83 7.88 20.40 8.28
N SER A 84 7.68 20.23 9.58
CA SER A 84 8.63 19.50 10.43
C SER A 84 8.78 18.05 9.96
N GLU A 85 9.96 17.46 10.21
CA GLU A 85 10.34 16.11 9.73
C GLU A 85 9.28 15.04 9.99
N TRP A 86 8.75 14.97 11.21
CA TRP A 86 7.75 13.98 11.62
C TRP A 86 6.43 14.04 10.83
N ASN A 87 6.11 15.15 10.16
CA ASN A 87 4.88 15.28 9.37
C ASN A 87 4.98 14.63 7.97
N TYR A 88 6.15 14.12 7.57
CA TYR A 88 6.35 13.48 6.27
C TYR A 88 7.33 12.30 6.27
N MET A 89 7.96 11.99 7.40
CA MET A 89 8.87 10.86 7.56
C MET A 89 8.18 9.72 8.31
N TYR A 90 8.31 8.50 7.80
CA TYR A 90 7.81 7.28 8.43
C TYR A 90 8.92 6.53 9.17
N ASP A 91 8.55 5.82 10.23
CA ASP A 91 9.32 4.72 10.80
C ASP A 91 8.76 3.38 10.27
N GLN A 92 9.48 2.76 9.33
CA GLN A 92 9.00 1.52 8.71
C GLN A 92 9.19 0.27 9.57
N ASP A 93 10.06 0.30 10.59
CA ASP A 93 10.25 -0.87 11.46
C ASP A 93 9.01 -1.12 12.35
N SER A 94 8.16 -0.10 12.54
CA SER A 94 6.83 -0.21 13.15
C SER A 94 5.72 -0.62 12.19
N ASP A 95 6.01 -0.92 10.92
CA ASP A 95 4.99 -1.29 9.95
C ASP A 95 4.84 -2.82 9.84
N TYR A 96 3.62 -3.32 10.04
CA TYR A 96 3.33 -4.75 9.96
C TYR A 96 3.77 -5.38 8.64
N SER A 97 3.49 -4.72 7.52
CA SER A 97 3.72 -5.26 6.18
C SER A 97 5.15 -5.04 5.65
N PHE A 98 5.98 -4.29 6.38
CA PHE A 98 7.32 -3.96 5.94
C PHE A 98 8.25 -5.17 5.96
N ASN A 99 9.15 -5.22 4.97
CA ASN A 99 10.20 -6.21 4.85
C ASN A 99 11.53 -5.48 4.63
N ASN A 100 12.40 -5.52 5.64
CA ASN A 100 13.69 -4.83 5.64
C ASN A 100 14.85 -5.63 5.03
N THR A 101 14.59 -6.83 4.51
CA THR A 101 15.64 -7.75 4.04
C THR A 101 15.59 -8.02 2.54
N SER A 102 14.41 -8.16 1.96
CA SER A 102 14.26 -8.52 0.55
C SER A 102 14.55 -7.35 -0.37
N SER A 103 15.37 -7.56 -1.40
CA SER A 103 15.67 -6.59 -2.45
C SER A 103 14.96 -6.89 -3.78
N ASP A 104 14.14 -7.94 -3.82
CA ASP A 104 13.36 -8.40 -4.96
C ASP A 104 12.10 -9.12 -4.45
N PHE A 105 11.19 -9.51 -5.34
CA PHE A 105 9.95 -10.19 -4.99
C PHE A 105 10.20 -11.47 -4.21
N VAL A 106 9.48 -11.60 -3.09
CA VAL A 106 9.37 -12.83 -2.30
C VAL A 106 7.90 -13.11 -2.03
N VAL A 107 7.58 -14.37 -1.75
CA VAL A 107 6.27 -14.72 -1.20
C VAL A 107 6.15 -14.06 0.18
N TRP A 108 5.12 -13.22 0.38
CA TRP A 108 4.96 -12.41 1.58
C TRP A 108 3.53 -12.52 2.12
N ASP A 109 3.39 -12.96 3.36
CA ASP A 109 2.12 -13.25 4.02
C ASP A 109 1.60 -12.11 4.90
N LYS A 110 2.39 -11.05 5.10
CA LYS A 110 1.95 -9.86 5.85
C LYS A 110 1.24 -8.80 5.00
N ILE A 111 1.06 -9.06 3.71
CA ILE A 111 0.12 -8.34 2.83
C ILE A 111 -1.07 -9.26 2.58
N THR A 112 -2.28 -8.73 2.69
CA THR A 112 -3.50 -9.52 2.51
C THR A 112 -4.17 -9.24 1.16
N VAL A 113 -4.79 -10.26 0.57
CA VAL A 113 -5.58 -10.13 -0.66
C VAL A 113 -6.99 -10.63 -0.44
N TYR A 114 -7.96 -9.84 -0.88
CA TYR A 114 -9.39 -10.14 -0.81
C TYR A 114 -10.02 -10.22 -2.19
N ILE A 115 -10.87 -11.23 -2.40
CA ILE A 115 -11.68 -11.40 -3.60
C ILE A 115 -13.14 -11.39 -3.17
N SER A 116 -13.93 -10.46 -3.72
CA SER A 116 -15.34 -10.26 -3.34
C SER A 116 -15.58 -10.12 -1.83
N GLY A 117 -14.60 -9.57 -1.10
CA GLY A 117 -14.66 -9.34 0.36
C GLY A 117 -14.14 -10.50 1.21
N GLU A 118 -13.87 -11.66 0.63
CA GLU A 118 -13.31 -12.81 1.34
C GLU A 118 -11.78 -12.80 1.27
N LEU A 119 -11.11 -13.21 2.36
CA LEU A 119 -9.65 -13.31 2.44
C LEU A 119 -9.16 -14.54 1.65
N TYR A 120 -8.28 -14.34 0.68
CA TYR A 120 -7.68 -15.39 -0.14
C TYR A 120 -6.16 -15.55 0.05
N TRP A 121 -5.49 -14.54 0.58
CA TRP A 121 -4.05 -14.58 0.84
C TRP A 121 -3.66 -13.71 2.04
N GLY A 122 -2.62 -14.13 2.75
CA GLY A 122 -1.98 -13.37 3.83
C GLY A 122 -2.64 -13.57 5.20
N ILE A 123 -2.08 -12.88 6.19
CA ILE A 123 -2.46 -12.90 7.60
C ILE A 123 -2.71 -11.46 8.03
N GLU A 124 -3.92 -11.16 8.50
CA GLU A 124 -4.26 -9.85 9.08
C GLU A 124 -3.49 -9.60 10.40
N PRO A 125 -3.15 -8.34 10.72
CA PRO A 125 -2.51 -7.96 11.99
C PRO A 125 -3.41 -8.08 13.24
#